data_AF-A0A1C3H5M5-F1
#
_entry.id   AF-A0A1C3H5M5-F1
#
_cell.length_a   1.000
_cell.length_b   1.000
_cell.length_c   1.000
_cell.angle_alpha   90.00
_cell.angle_beta   90.00
_cell.angle_gamma   90.00
#
_symmetry.space_group_name_H-M   'P 1'
#
loop_
_entity.id
_entity.type
_entity.pdbx_description
1 polymer ?
#
loop_
_entity_poly.entity_id
_entity_poly.type
_entity_poly.pdbx_seq_one_letter_code
_entity_poly.pdbx_strand_id
1 'polypeptide(L)'
;MDYDDIDYFTQSELLYDLAGQMVQHLRSYLTEDEAINVLDGQRKTIAAAIHTQMMAHFFANAAGFAVRVSRGFTALKPCNFTAEAGKTHHYRETVAEASRIKSMLFTGFQKCLYPLQKFDSDTERRFAVILERDAQKWFRPVKGQFQIYYQLGAVQAEYIPDFVAETDDGILMVETKKRDELKSDEVQAKATAAARWCQQASDYAASVGGKPWHYLLLPHDEITEALRLRDFLRFVQRG
;
A
#
# COMPACT_ATOMS: atom_id res chain seq x y z
N MET A 1 -6.13 1.78 -32.91
CA MET A 1 -6.34 0.94 -31.72
C MET A 1 -5.85 1.87 -30.65
N ASP A 2 -6.78 2.52 -29.97
CA ASP A 2 -6.47 3.68 -29.14
C ASP A 2 -6.56 3.20 -27.70
N TYR A 3 -5.44 3.31 -27.02
CA TYR A 3 -5.28 2.97 -25.62
C TYR A 3 -5.60 4.24 -24.83
N ASP A 4 -6.72 4.22 -24.08
CA ASP A 4 -7.22 5.39 -23.34
C ASP A 4 -6.28 5.84 -22.22
N ASP A 5 -5.31 5.01 -21.84
CA ASP A 5 -4.28 5.26 -20.83
C ASP A 5 -2.98 5.86 -21.41
N ILE A 6 -2.92 6.12 -22.74
CA ILE A 6 -1.80 6.80 -23.39
C ILE A 6 -2.22 8.20 -23.86
N ASP A 7 -1.53 9.21 -23.36
CA ASP A 7 -1.55 10.54 -23.98
C ASP A 7 -0.62 10.57 -25.20
N TYR A 8 -1.20 10.28 -26.36
CA TYR A 8 -0.49 10.21 -27.65
C TYR A 8 0.18 11.53 -28.04
N PHE A 9 -0.27 12.66 -27.51
CA PHE A 9 0.32 13.95 -27.82
C PHE A 9 1.65 14.13 -27.06
N THR A 10 1.61 13.93 -25.74
CA THR A 10 2.81 14.09 -24.90
C THR A 10 3.80 12.95 -25.04
N GLN A 11 3.36 11.74 -25.40
CA GLN A 11 4.22 10.56 -25.54
C GLN A 11 4.66 10.29 -26.98
N SER A 12 4.39 11.20 -27.92
CA SER A 12 4.65 11.00 -29.36
C SER A 12 6.11 10.64 -29.67
N GLU A 13 7.07 11.34 -29.07
CA GLU A 13 8.51 11.08 -29.28
C GLU A 13 8.91 9.65 -28.84
N LEU A 14 8.49 9.22 -27.65
CA LEU A 14 8.73 7.87 -27.13
C LEU A 14 8.06 6.81 -28.01
N LEU A 15 6.81 7.05 -28.44
CA LEU A 15 6.07 6.14 -29.32
C LEU A 15 6.78 5.96 -30.66
N TYR A 16 7.28 7.06 -31.25
CA TYR A 16 8.05 6.99 -32.50
C TYR A 16 9.38 6.27 -32.30
N ASP A 17 10.07 6.47 -31.18
CA ASP A 17 11.32 5.77 -30.89
C ASP A 17 11.09 4.25 -30.73
N LEU A 18 10.12 3.83 -29.92
CA LEU A 18 9.79 2.41 -29.73
C LEU A 18 9.33 1.74 -31.02
N ALA A 19 8.52 2.42 -31.83
CA ALA A 19 8.13 1.93 -33.15
C ALA A 19 9.35 1.82 -34.08
N GLY A 20 10.26 2.79 -34.04
CA GLY A 20 11.52 2.78 -34.79
C GLY A 20 12.42 1.61 -34.42
N GLN A 21 12.58 1.35 -33.11
CA GLN A 21 13.34 0.20 -32.60
C GLN A 21 12.78 -1.13 -33.11
N MET A 22 11.44 -1.29 -33.09
CA MET A 22 10.79 -2.49 -33.64
C MET A 22 11.05 -2.65 -35.14
N VAL A 23 10.90 -1.57 -35.92
CA VAL A 23 11.18 -1.60 -37.37
C VAL A 23 12.63 -1.96 -37.65
N GLN A 24 13.57 -1.38 -36.89
CA GLN A 24 15.00 -1.65 -37.02
C GLN A 24 15.33 -3.10 -36.65
N HIS A 25 14.66 -3.64 -35.62
CA HIS A 25 14.79 -5.04 -35.23
C HIS A 25 14.32 -5.97 -36.36
N LEU A 26 13.12 -5.77 -36.92
CA LEU A 26 12.61 -6.57 -38.03
C LEU A 26 13.55 -6.53 -39.24
N ARG A 27 14.05 -5.34 -39.59
CA ARG A 27 15.00 -5.15 -40.70
C ARG A 27 16.38 -5.76 -40.44
N SER A 28 16.72 -6.14 -39.21
CA SER A 28 18.00 -6.79 -38.93
C SER A 28 18.03 -8.25 -39.39
N TYR A 29 16.86 -8.86 -39.65
CA TYR A 29 16.77 -10.28 -40.04
C TYR A 29 15.71 -10.59 -41.12
N LEU A 30 14.91 -9.61 -41.55
CA LEU A 30 13.97 -9.73 -42.66
C LEU A 30 14.35 -8.80 -43.82
N THR A 31 13.93 -9.18 -45.02
CA THR A 31 13.95 -8.26 -46.17
C THR A 31 12.91 -7.15 -45.99
N GLU A 32 13.01 -6.08 -46.78
CA GLU A 32 12.10 -4.93 -46.65
C GLU A 32 10.63 -5.29 -46.90
N ASP A 33 10.35 -6.09 -47.93
CA ASP A 33 8.98 -6.55 -48.24
C ASP A 33 8.42 -7.48 -47.15
N GLU A 34 9.26 -8.34 -46.56
CA GLU A 34 8.85 -9.21 -45.45
C GLU A 34 8.58 -8.40 -44.18
N ALA A 35 9.43 -7.42 -43.86
CA ALA A 35 9.25 -6.55 -42.71
C ALA A 35 7.94 -5.75 -42.82
N ILE A 36 7.62 -5.21 -44.01
CA ILE A 36 6.36 -4.51 -44.27
C ILE A 36 5.16 -5.46 -44.06
N ASN A 37 5.21 -6.67 -44.62
CA ASN A 37 4.14 -7.65 -44.45
C ASN A 37 3.92 -8.04 -42.97
N VAL A 38 4.99 -8.20 -42.20
CA VAL A 38 4.89 -8.48 -40.76
C VAL A 38 4.28 -7.30 -40.01
N LEU A 39 4.72 -6.07 -40.28
CA LEU A 39 4.18 -4.87 -39.66
C LEU A 39 2.68 -4.73 -39.93
N ASP A 40 2.24 -4.96 -41.18
CA ASP A 40 0.83 -4.84 -41.56
C ASP A 40 -0.04 -5.95 -40.98
N GLY A 41 0.45 -7.20 -41.02
CA GLY A 41 -0.26 -8.38 -40.54
C GLY A 41 -0.33 -8.47 -39.01
N GLN A 42 0.69 -7.99 -38.30
CA GLN A 42 0.83 -8.11 -36.84
C GLN A 42 0.69 -6.78 -36.09
N ARG A 43 0.18 -5.72 -36.74
CA ARG A 43 0.04 -4.37 -36.15
C ARG A 43 -0.55 -4.35 -34.74
N LYS A 44 -1.56 -5.17 -34.46
CA LYS A 44 -2.20 -5.24 -33.13
C LYS A 44 -1.28 -5.85 -32.08
N THR A 45 -0.60 -6.95 -32.44
CA THR A 45 0.35 -7.65 -31.57
C THR A 45 1.54 -6.75 -31.24
N ILE A 46 2.05 -6.03 -32.24
CA ILE A 46 3.16 -5.10 -32.09
C ILE A 46 2.76 -3.91 -31.22
N ALA A 47 1.58 -3.31 -31.47
CA ALA A 47 1.06 -2.23 -30.63
C ALA A 47 0.86 -2.67 -29.16
N ALA A 48 0.37 -3.89 -28.92
CA ALA A 48 0.22 -4.44 -27.58
C ALA A 48 1.57 -4.66 -26.88
N ALA A 49 2.60 -5.10 -27.61
CA ALA A 49 3.95 -5.26 -27.07
C ALA A 49 4.57 -3.90 -26.68
N ILE A 50 4.45 -2.89 -27.56
CA ILE A 50 4.91 -1.52 -27.29
C ILE A 50 4.16 -0.93 -26.09
N HIS A 51 2.83 -1.08 -26.03
CA HIS A 51 2.01 -0.64 -24.88
C HIS A 51 2.46 -1.31 -23.58
N THR A 52 2.71 -2.63 -23.61
CA THR A 52 3.21 -3.37 -22.43
C THR A 52 4.56 -2.83 -21.96
N GLN A 53 5.47 -2.52 -22.89
CA GLN A 53 6.77 -1.93 -22.58
C GLN A 53 6.63 -0.52 -21.99
N MET A 54 5.74 0.30 -22.55
CA MET A 54 5.44 1.63 -21.99
C MET A 54 4.86 1.53 -20.58
N MET A 55 3.96 0.59 -20.33
CA MET A 55 3.38 0.37 -19.00
C MET A 55 4.40 -0.15 -17.98
N ALA A 56 5.34 -0.99 -18.40
CA ALA A 56 6.43 -1.46 -17.56
C ALA A 56 7.37 -0.32 -17.10
N HIS A 57 7.48 0.73 -17.90
CA HIS A 57 8.32 1.91 -17.61
C HIS A 57 7.52 3.18 -17.32
N PHE A 58 6.23 3.03 -17.02
CA PHE A 58 5.34 4.16 -16.79
C PHE A 58 5.70 4.89 -15.48
N PHE A 59 5.86 6.20 -15.57
CA PHE A 59 5.97 7.09 -14.42
C PHE A 59 5.00 8.27 -14.60
N ALA A 60 4.11 8.48 -13.63
CA ALA A 60 3.26 9.67 -13.59
C ALA A 60 3.92 10.75 -12.75
N ASN A 61 4.09 11.95 -13.31
CA ASN A 61 4.28 13.14 -12.49
C ASN A 61 2.97 13.41 -11.76
N ALA A 62 2.87 12.97 -10.50
CA ALA A 62 1.69 13.19 -9.68
C ALA A 62 1.42 14.69 -9.57
N ALA A 63 0.40 15.18 -10.28
CA ALA A 63 -0.11 16.53 -10.10
C ALA A 63 -0.35 16.75 -8.60
N GLY A 64 0.26 17.80 -8.05
CA GLY A 64 0.30 18.01 -6.61
C GLY A 64 -1.09 17.95 -6.00
N PHE A 65 -1.34 16.97 -5.12
CA PHE A 65 -2.57 16.90 -4.35
C PHE A 65 -2.65 18.15 -3.46
N ALA A 66 -3.68 18.99 -3.67
CA ALA A 66 -4.00 20.06 -2.75
C ALA A 66 -4.63 19.44 -1.49
N VAL A 67 -3.90 19.48 -0.37
CA VAL A 67 -4.40 19.00 0.92
C VAL A 67 -5.53 19.92 1.37
N ARG A 68 -6.76 19.41 1.39
CA ARG A 68 -7.92 20.15 1.89
C ARG A 68 -8.43 19.51 3.18
N VAL A 69 -8.18 20.17 4.30
CA VAL A 69 -8.81 19.83 5.58
C VAL A 69 -10.27 20.27 5.50
N SER A 70 -11.18 19.34 5.25
CA SER A 70 -12.59 19.64 4.97
C SER A 70 -13.53 19.38 6.15
N ARG A 71 -13.07 18.67 7.19
CA ARG A 71 -13.88 18.32 8.36
C ARG A 71 -13.03 18.32 9.63
N GLY A 72 -13.58 18.85 10.73
CA GLY A 72 -12.93 18.83 12.04
C GLY A 72 -12.98 17.47 12.75
N PHE A 73 -13.76 16.51 12.25
CA PHE A 73 -13.88 15.17 12.83
C PHE A 73 -14.40 14.15 11.80
N THR A 74 -13.81 12.95 11.81
CA THR A 74 -14.30 11.77 11.08
C THR A 74 -14.47 10.64 12.08
N ALA A 75 -15.71 10.18 12.27
CA ALA A 75 -15.98 9.02 13.12
C ALA A 75 -15.30 7.76 12.57
N LEU A 76 -14.94 6.82 13.46
CA LEU A 76 -14.49 5.50 13.05
C LEU A 76 -15.59 4.82 12.24
N LYS A 77 -15.22 4.30 11.06
CA LYS A 77 -16.16 3.55 10.23
C LYS A 77 -16.47 2.18 10.87
N PRO A 78 -17.67 1.64 10.69
CA PRO A 78 -18.03 0.33 11.23
C PRO A 78 -17.21 -0.79 10.57
N CYS A 79 -16.78 -1.77 11.38
CA CYS A 79 -16.13 -2.99 10.93
C CYS A 79 -17.14 -4.14 10.90
N ASN A 80 -17.34 -4.75 9.73
CA ASN A 80 -18.17 -5.95 9.59
C ASN A 80 -17.25 -7.17 9.43
N PHE A 81 -17.34 -8.11 10.37
CA PHE A 81 -16.57 -9.35 10.33
C PHE A 81 -17.48 -10.54 10.05
N THR A 82 -17.06 -11.41 9.13
CA THR A 82 -17.58 -12.77 8.99
C THR A 82 -16.63 -13.73 9.71
N ALA A 83 -17.15 -14.52 10.64
CA ALA A 83 -16.39 -15.48 11.43
C ALA A 83 -17.23 -16.75 11.69
N GLU A 84 -16.58 -17.83 12.12
CA GLU A 84 -17.30 -19.01 12.61
C GLU A 84 -18.24 -18.62 13.76
N ALA A 85 -19.48 -19.09 13.70
CA ALA A 85 -20.52 -18.68 14.64
C ALA A 85 -20.14 -19.04 16.09
N GLY A 86 -20.20 -18.05 16.98
CA GLY A 86 -20.16 -18.25 18.42
C GLY A 86 -18.79 -18.50 19.05
N LYS A 87 -17.69 -18.49 18.29
CA LYS A 87 -16.34 -18.66 18.86
C LYS A 87 -15.50 -17.39 18.70
N THR A 88 -15.12 -16.81 19.83
CA THR A 88 -14.12 -15.74 19.89
C THR A 88 -12.92 -16.23 20.69
N HIS A 89 -11.75 -15.71 20.35
CA HIS A 89 -10.47 -16.05 20.95
C HIS A 89 -9.92 -14.84 21.70
N HIS A 90 -9.32 -15.05 22.87
CA HIS A 90 -8.68 -13.94 23.56
C HIS A 90 -7.43 -13.53 22.76
N TYR A 91 -7.14 -12.23 22.65
CA TYR A 91 -6.01 -11.75 21.84
C TYR A 91 -4.62 -12.29 22.28
N ARG A 92 -4.50 -12.69 23.56
CA ARG A 92 -3.31 -13.37 24.13
C ARG A 92 -3.33 -14.89 24.03
N GLU A 93 -4.37 -15.48 23.46
CA GLU A 93 -4.44 -16.94 23.31
C GLU A 93 -3.33 -17.43 22.37
N THR A 94 -2.63 -18.48 22.80
CA THR A 94 -1.64 -19.14 21.94
C THR A 94 -2.36 -19.89 20.83
N VAL A 95 -2.11 -19.51 19.58
CA VAL A 95 -2.68 -20.18 18.41
C VAL A 95 -1.69 -21.23 17.92
N ALA A 96 -2.03 -22.51 18.08
CA ALA A 96 -1.17 -23.62 17.67
C ALA A 96 -1.03 -23.74 16.14
N GLU A 97 -2.10 -23.43 15.40
CA GLU A 97 -2.14 -23.51 13.94
C GLU A 97 -2.30 -22.10 13.32
N ALA A 98 -1.18 -21.47 12.98
CA ALA A 98 -1.17 -20.11 12.42
C ALA A 98 -2.00 -19.97 11.12
N SER A 99 -2.20 -21.04 10.36
CA SER A 99 -3.04 -21.07 9.15
C SER A 99 -4.50 -20.72 9.41
N ARG A 100 -5.00 -20.94 10.64
CA ARG A 100 -6.39 -20.67 11.03
C ARG A 100 -6.67 -19.21 11.40
N ILE A 101 -5.64 -18.40 11.58
CA ILE A 101 -5.79 -17.03 12.12
C ILE A 101 -6.75 -16.17 11.27
N LYS A 102 -6.73 -16.33 9.95
CA LYS A 102 -7.63 -15.62 9.03
C LYS A 102 -9.11 -15.90 9.24
N SER A 103 -9.48 -17.06 9.79
CA SER A 103 -10.88 -17.40 10.08
C SER A 103 -11.29 -17.07 11.52
N MET A 104 -10.32 -16.81 12.41
CA MET A 104 -10.56 -16.55 13.82
C MET A 104 -10.99 -15.10 14.08
N LEU A 105 -11.78 -14.92 15.13
CA LEU A 105 -12.22 -13.62 15.63
C LEU A 105 -11.67 -13.42 17.05
N PHE A 106 -10.93 -12.34 17.25
CA PHE A 106 -10.26 -12.05 18.51
C PHE A 106 -11.00 -10.97 19.31
N THR A 107 -10.97 -11.11 20.64
CA THR A 107 -11.62 -10.24 21.62
C THR A 107 -10.72 -9.99 22.83
N GLY A 108 -11.21 -9.24 23.81
CA GLY A 108 -10.52 -8.94 25.08
C GLY A 108 -9.64 -7.70 25.04
N PHE A 109 -9.76 -6.88 24.00
CA PHE A 109 -9.02 -5.63 23.87
C PHE A 109 -9.61 -4.55 24.78
N GLN A 110 -8.74 -3.79 25.44
CA GLN A 110 -9.07 -2.62 26.27
C GLN A 110 -8.70 -1.31 25.56
N LYS A 111 -7.64 -1.30 24.75
CA LYS A 111 -7.12 -0.12 24.06
C LYS A 111 -7.42 -0.10 22.56
N CYS A 112 -7.81 -1.24 21.98
CA CYS A 112 -8.34 -1.27 20.62
C CYS A 112 -9.65 -0.48 20.57
N LEU A 113 -9.81 0.39 19.56
CA LEU A 113 -11.03 1.16 19.37
C LEU A 113 -12.18 0.34 18.77
N TYR A 114 -11.93 -0.93 18.45
CA TYR A 114 -12.96 -1.92 18.10
C TYR A 114 -12.92 -3.09 19.08
N PRO A 115 -14.09 -3.60 19.52
CA PRO A 115 -14.16 -4.69 20.49
C PRO A 115 -13.69 -6.04 19.93
N LEU A 116 -13.73 -6.19 18.60
CA LEU A 116 -13.43 -7.41 17.89
C LEU A 116 -12.44 -7.12 16.77
N GLN A 117 -11.53 -8.06 16.51
CA GLN A 117 -10.60 -7.98 15.39
C GLN A 117 -10.37 -9.33 14.70
N LYS A 118 -10.14 -9.28 13.40
CA LYS A 118 -9.52 -10.37 12.63
C LYS A 118 -8.09 -9.97 12.26
N PHE A 119 -7.24 -10.96 12.04
CA PHE A 119 -5.85 -10.76 11.59
C PHE A 119 -5.60 -11.60 10.35
N ASP A 120 -4.76 -11.08 9.45
CA ASP A 120 -4.40 -11.79 8.22
C ASP A 120 -3.19 -12.71 8.44
N SER A 121 -2.45 -12.51 9.53
CA SER A 121 -1.26 -13.29 9.90
C SER A 121 -1.08 -13.39 11.41
N ASP A 122 -0.28 -14.37 11.86
CA ASP A 122 0.14 -14.44 13.28
C ASP A 122 1.00 -13.25 13.68
N THR A 123 1.82 -12.75 12.74
CA THR A 123 2.62 -11.53 12.94
C THR A 123 1.76 -10.34 13.34
N GLU A 124 0.66 -10.08 12.62
CA GLU A 124 -0.28 -9.01 12.96
C GLU A 124 -0.93 -9.23 14.33
N ARG A 125 -1.35 -10.47 14.63
CA ARG A 125 -1.92 -10.81 15.94
C ARG A 125 -0.92 -10.52 17.07
N ARG A 126 0.35 -10.93 16.91
CA ARG A 126 1.42 -10.68 17.89
C ARG A 126 1.74 -9.20 18.00
N PHE A 127 1.70 -8.45 16.89
CA PHE A 127 1.85 -7.01 16.92
C PHE A 127 0.71 -6.34 17.69
N ALA A 128 -0.53 -6.80 17.54
CA ALA A 128 -1.66 -6.33 18.34
C ALA A 128 -1.47 -6.54 19.85
N VAL A 129 -0.78 -7.61 20.27
CA VAL A 129 -0.40 -7.80 21.70
C VAL A 129 0.54 -6.68 22.18
N ILE A 130 1.50 -6.26 21.35
CA ILE A 130 2.42 -5.15 21.64
C ILE A 130 1.65 -3.83 21.70
N LEU A 131 0.76 -3.56 20.73
CA LEU A 131 -0.07 -2.35 20.70
C LEU A 131 -0.97 -2.25 21.93
N GLU A 132 -1.65 -3.34 22.29
CA GLU A 132 -2.53 -3.39 23.45
C GLU A 132 -1.78 -3.14 24.76
N ARG A 133 -0.51 -3.52 24.84
CA ARG A 133 0.36 -3.25 25.99
C ARG A 133 0.86 -1.80 26.01
N ASP A 134 1.39 -1.30 24.90
CA ASP A 134 2.22 -0.09 24.90
C ASP A 134 1.53 1.17 24.35
N ALA A 135 0.53 1.03 23.47
CA ALA A 135 -0.19 2.19 22.93
C ALA A 135 -1.16 2.77 23.98
N GLN A 136 -1.59 4.02 23.76
CA GLN A 136 -2.73 4.62 24.47
C GLN A 136 -4.05 4.12 23.88
N LYS A 137 -4.13 4.11 22.54
CA LYS A 137 -5.23 3.54 21.77
C LYS A 137 -4.75 3.10 20.40
N TRP A 138 -5.42 2.12 19.81
CA TRP A 138 -5.05 1.64 18.47
C TRP A 138 -6.26 1.05 17.74
N PHE A 139 -6.16 0.88 16.42
CA PHE A 139 -7.16 0.18 15.64
C PHE A 139 -6.59 -0.30 14.30
N ARG A 140 -7.27 -1.26 13.66
CA ARG A 140 -7.08 -1.59 12.25
C ARG A 140 -8.03 -0.74 11.41
N PRO A 141 -7.54 0.15 10.53
CA PRO A 141 -8.39 0.97 9.67
C PRO A 141 -9.18 0.15 8.65
N VAL A 142 -10.27 0.74 8.15
CA VAL A 142 -11.09 0.15 7.09
C VAL A 142 -11.17 1.06 5.87
N LYS A 143 -11.75 0.56 4.79
CA LYS A 143 -11.88 1.28 3.51
C LYS A 143 -12.50 2.67 3.69
N GLY A 144 -11.83 3.67 3.14
CA GLY A 144 -12.15 5.09 3.18
C GLY A 144 -11.96 5.75 4.54
N GLN A 145 -11.26 5.13 5.50
CA GLN A 145 -10.94 5.75 6.79
C GLN A 145 -9.93 6.88 6.64
N PHE A 146 -8.87 6.66 5.85
CA PHE A 146 -7.81 7.64 5.59
C PHE A 146 -7.80 8.15 4.15
N GLN A 147 -8.42 7.42 3.20
CA GLN A 147 -8.50 7.79 1.79
C GLN A 147 -7.10 8.04 1.18
N ILE A 148 -6.13 7.19 1.54
CA ILE A 148 -4.78 7.22 0.97
C ILE A 148 -4.83 6.43 -0.33
N TYR A 149 -4.34 7.01 -1.42
CA TYR A 149 -4.30 6.34 -2.72
C TYR A 149 -2.85 6.25 -3.18
N TYR A 150 -2.48 5.09 -3.69
CA TYR A 150 -1.18 4.85 -4.33
C TYR A 150 -1.41 4.48 -5.80
N GLN A 151 -0.37 4.72 -6.59
CA GLN A 151 -0.37 4.41 -8.01
C GLN A 151 0.71 3.36 -8.30
N LEU A 152 0.33 2.31 -9.03
CA LEU A 152 1.25 1.29 -9.54
C LEU A 152 0.90 1.02 -11.01
N GLY A 153 1.72 1.54 -11.93
CA GLY A 153 1.37 1.59 -13.35
C GLY A 153 0.05 2.34 -13.57
N ALA A 154 -0.87 1.71 -14.30
CA ALA A 154 -2.22 2.23 -14.55
C ALA A 154 -3.21 2.02 -13.38
N VAL A 155 -2.84 1.29 -12.33
CA VAL A 155 -3.73 0.98 -11.21
C VAL A 155 -3.63 2.07 -10.15
N GLN A 156 -4.77 2.69 -9.83
CA GLN A 156 -4.94 3.54 -8.66
C GLN A 156 -5.84 2.82 -7.64
N ALA A 157 -5.28 2.48 -6.49
CA ALA A 157 -5.99 1.75 -5.44
C ALA A 157 -5.88 2.47 -4.09
N GLU A 158 -6.87 2.24 -3.23
CA GLU A 158 -6.83 2.74 -1.86
C GLU A 158 -5.85 1.88 -1.04
N TYR A 159 -4.92 2.54 -0.37
CA TYR A 159 -4.06 1.95 0.64
C TYR A 159 -4.76 2.00 2.00
N ILE A 160 -4.83 0.85 2.67
CA ILE A 160 -5.35 0.70 4.03
C ILE A 160 -4.19 0.13 4.85
N PRO A 161 -3.61 0.90 5.80
CA PRO A 161 -2.53 0.40 6.65
C PRO A 161 -3.05 -0.69 7.60
N ASP A 162 -2.18 -1.59 8.03
CA ASP A 162 -2.55 -2.66 8.96
C ASP A 162 -3.03 -2.12 10.31
N PHE A 163 -2.32 -1.13 10.86
CA PHE A 163 -2.60 -0.56 12.18
C PHE A 163 -2.39 0.95 12.23
N VAL A 164 -3.16 1.61 13.10
CA VAL A 164 -2.85 2.94 13.61
C VAL A 164 -2.86 2.91 15.12
N ALA A 165 -1.82 3.48 15.73
CA ALA A 165 -1.63 3.47 17.17
C ALA A 165 -1.19 4.85 17.69
N GLU A 166 -1.84 5.35 18.73
CA GLU A 166 -1.40 6.55 19.43
C GLU A 166 -0.53 6.17 20.62
N THR A 167 0.58 6.88 20.78
CA THR A 167 1.52 6.79 21.90
C THR A 167 1.61 8.14 22.61
N ASP A 168 2.38 8.23 23.69
CA ASP A 168 2.63 9.50 24.37
C ASP A 168 3.31 10.52 23.43
N ASP A 169 4.24 10.05 22.59
CA ASP A 169 5.11 10.90 21.76
C ASP A 169 4.57 11.18 20.35
N GLY A 170 3.64 10.36 19.85
CA GLY A 170 3.22 10.41 18.45
C GLY A 170 2.15 9.41 18.06
N ILE A 171 1.66 9.53 16.83
CA ILE A 171 0.75 8.59 16.20
C ILE A 171 1.53 7.79 15.15
N LEU A 172 1.40 6.47 15.19
CA LEU A 172 2.09 5.53 14.32
C LEU A 172 1.08 4.93 13.34
N MET A 173 1.34 5.08 12.05
CA MET A 173 0.69 4.33 10.98
C MET A 173 1.62 3.19 10.57
N VAL A 174 1.17 1.95 10.70
CA VAL A 174 2.04 0.79 10.64
C VAL A 174 1.55 -0.18 9.56
N GLU A 175 2.49 -0.61 8.72
CA GLU A 175 2.35 -1.73 7.78
C GLU A 175 3.30 -2.84 8.20
N THR A 176 2.82 -4.08 8.24
CA THR A 176 3.68 -5.25 8.44
C THR A 176 3.83 -6.01 7.12
N LYS A 177 5.07 -6.41 6.80
CA LYS A 177 5.33 -7.07 5.52
C LYS A 177 6.41 -8.13 5.60
N LYS A 178 6.35 -9.11 4.70
CA LYS A 178 7.43 -10.08 4.58
C LYS A 178 8.71 -9.40 4.11
N ARG A 179 9.86 -9.86 4.62
CA ARG A 179 11.15 -9.18 4.40
C ARG A 179 11.54 -9.13 2.91
N ASP A 180 11.27 -10.21 2.19
CA ASP A 180 11.46 -10.34 0.75
C ASP A 180 10.56 -9.40 -0.05
N GLU A 181 9.33 -9.16 0.42
CA GLU A 181 8.35 -8.28 -0.23
C GLU A 181 8.62 -6.78 0.01
N LEU A 182 9.46 -6.41 1.00
CA LEU A 182 9.70 -5.01 1.36
C LEU A 182 10.17 -4.16 0.19
N LYS A 183 10.94 -4.73 -0.74
CA LYS A 183 11.50 -4.01 -1.89
C LYS A 183 10.63 -4.08 -3.14
N SER A 184 9.46 -4.70 -3.06
CA SER A 184 8.54 -4.75 -4.21
C SER A 184 7.99 -3.37 -4.54
N ASP A 185 7.81 -3.10 -5.83
CA ASP A 185 7.32 -1.81 -6.32
C ASP A 185 5.96 -1.45 -5.69
N GLU A 186 5.08 -2.44 -5.50
CA GLU A 186 3.79 -2.24 -4.85
C GLU A 186 3.94 -1.78 -3.39
N VAL A 187 4.82 -2.41 -2.61
CA VAL A 187 5.06 -2.05 -1.21
C VAL A 187 5.69 -0.66 -1.13
N GLN A 188 6.65 -0.35 -2.00
CA GLN A 188 7.29 0.97 -2.05
C GLN A 188 6.32 2.08 -2.47
N ALA A 189 5.41 1.81 -3.42
CA ALA A 189 4.37 2.76 -3.83
C ALA A 189 3.42 3.07 -2.66
N LYS A 190 2.96 2.04 -1.92
CA LYS A 190 2.14 2.20 -0.71
C LYS A 190 2.90 2.99 0.36
N ALA A 191 4.15 2.63 0.62
CA ALA A 191 4.98 3.27 1.63
C ALA A 191 5.21 4.76 1.34
N THR A 192 5.46 5.11 0.09
CA THR A 192 5.62 6.50 -0.36
C THR A 192 4.34 7.31 -0.14
N ALA A 193 3.18 6.76 -0.53
CA ALA A 193 1.88 7.42 -0.33
C ALA A 193 1.57 7.62 1.17
N ALA A 194 1.84 6.61 2.00
CA ALA A 194 1.59 6.65 3.43
C ALA A 194 2.54 7.61 4.18
N ALA A 195 3.83 7.62 3.83
CA ALA A 195 4.81 8.54 4.40
C ALA A 195 4.46 10.00 4.07
N ARG A 196 4.09 10.29 2.81
CA ARG A 196 3.60 11.61 2.41
C ARG A 196 2.36 12.03 3.18
N TRP A 197 1.40 11.11 3.35
CA TRP A 197 0.20 11.38 4.13
C TRP A 197 0.54 11.71 5.59
N CYS A 198 1.45 10.95 6.22
CA CYS A 198 1.89 11.19 7.60
C CYS A 198 2.63 12.53 7.74
N GLN A 199 3.42 12.94 6.75
CA GLN A 199 4.07 14.25 6.74
C GLN A 199 3.01 15.37 6.75
N GLN A 200 2.03 15.30 5.85
CA GLN A 200 0.95 16.29 5.76
C GLN A 200 0.09 16.33 7.04
N ALA A 201 -0.21 15.16 7.62
CA ALA A 201 -0.91 15.06 8.88
C ALA A 201 -0.11 15.67 10.04
N SER A 202 1.21 15.51 10.04
CA SER A 202 2.13 16.12 11.02
C SER A 202 2.19 17.63 10.88
N ASP A 203 2.31 18.15 9.65
CA ASP A 203 2.34 19.60 9.37
C ASP A 203 1.06 20.26 9.87
N TYR A 204 -0.09 19.64 9.59
CA TYR A 204 -1.37 20.12 10.11
C TYR A 204 -1.44 19.99 11.64
N ALA A 205 -1.05 18.84 12.21
CA ALA A 205 -1.09 18.63 13.65
C ALA A 205 -0.25 19.68 14.40
N ALA A 206 0.95 20.01 13.89
CA ALA A 206 1.79 21.05 14.46
C ALA A 206 1.08 22.42 14.50
N SER A 207 0.28 22.77 13.48
CA SER A 207 -0.47 24.03 13.46
C SER A 207 -1.57 24.13 14.52
N VAL A 208 -2.00 22.99 15.08
CA VAL A 208 -3.07 22.90 16.09
C VAL A 208 -2.62 22.29 17.42
N GLY A 209 -1.31 22.13 17.64
CA GLY A 209 -0.76 21.53 18.87
C GLY A 209 -1.02 20.03 19.04
N GLY A 210 -1.27 19.32 17.94
CA GLY A 210 -1.45 17.87 17.90
C GLY A 210 -0.13 17.09 17.88
N LYS A 211 -0.24 15.77 18.01
CA LYS A 211 0.89 14.83 17.96
C LYS A 211 1.40 14.61 16.52
N PRO A 212 2.71 14.44 16.32
CA PRO A 212 3.26 14.09 15.01
C PRO A 212 2.85 12.68 14.58
N TRP A 213 2.76 12.47 13.27
CA TRP A 213 2.46 11.19 12.64
C TRP A 213 3.72 10.58 12.02
N HIS A 214 3.90 9.27 12.20
CA HIS A 214 5.01 8.52 11.64
C HIS A 214 4.48 7.30 10.89
N TYR A 215 4.98 7.10 9.66
CA TYR A 215 4.72 5.87 8.91
C TYR A 215 5.85 4.86 9.16
N LEU A 216 5.48 3.64 9.53
CA LEU A 216 6.39 2.55 9.85
C LEU A 216 6.12 1.37 8.91
N LEU A 217 7.16 0.89 8.23
CA LEU A 217 7.11 -0.32 7.40
C LEU A 217 7.94 -1.42 8.08
N LEU A 218 7.26 -2.36 8.74
CA LEU A 218 7.87 -3.36 9.62
C LEU A 218 8.10 -4.69 8.89
N PRO A 219 9.34 -5.20 8.88
CA PRO A 219 9.60 -6.60 8.56
C PRO A 219 8.95 -7.52 9.59
N HIS A 220 8.17 -8.51 9.13
CA HIS A 220 7.45 -9.43 10.02
C HIS A 220 8.33 -10.20 11.01
N ASP A 221 9.58 -10.47 10.65
CA ASP A 221 10.55 -11.24 11.44
C ASP A 221 11.22 -10.42 12.55
N GLU A 222 11.04 -9.10 12.55
CA GLU A 222 11.46 -8.22 13.65
C GLU A 222 10.42 -8.15 14.77
N ILE A 223 9.18 -8.61 14.52
CA ILE A 223 8.07 -8.50 15.46
C ILE A 223 8.15 -9.63 16.48
N THR A 224 8.58 -9.27 17.69
CA THR A 224 8.55 -10.15 18.86
C THR A 224 7.91 -9.43 20.03
N GLU A 225 7.12 -10.15 20.82
CA GLU A 225 6.40 -9.58 21.98
C GLU A 225 7.33 -9.08 23.09
N ALA A 226 8.62 -9.44 23.05
CA ALA A 226 9.65 -8.93 23.95
C ALA A 226 10.00 -7.46 23.68
N LEU A 227 9.88 -7.00 22.44
CA LEU A 227 10.15 -5.62 22.05
C LEU A 227 9.02 -4.68 22.51
N ARG A 228 9.38 -3.41 22.73
CA ARG A 228 8.46 -2.31 22.99
C ARG A 228 8.07 -1.62 21.69
N LEU A 229 6.90 -0.99 21.67
CA LEU A 229 6.41 -0.24 20.50
C LEU A 229 7.43 0.82 20.00
N ARG A 230 8.13 1.48 20.93
CA ARG A 230 9.19 2.46 20.61
C ARG A 230 10.38 1.87 19.85
N ASP A 231 10.67 0.58 20.04
CA ASP A 231 11.84 -0.06 19.41
C ASP A 231 11.67 -0.14 17.89
N PHE A 232 10.44 -0.10 17.40
CA PHE A 232 10.11 -0.11 15.97
C PHE A 232 10.25 1.26 15.30
N LEU A 233 10.53 2.35 16.03
CA LEU A 233 10.76 3.68 15.44
C LEU A 233 11.98 3.72 14.51
N ARG A 234 12.89 2.74 14.61
CA ARG A 234 13.98 2.54 13.65
C ARG A 234 13.50 2.20 12.22
N PHE A 235 12.23 1.81 12.05
CA PHE A 235 11.61 1.48 10.76
C PHE A 235 10.76 2.61 10.18
N VAL A 236 10.82 3.82 10.76
CA VAL A 236 10.13 5.00 10.22
C VAL A 236 10.62 5.28 8.81
N GLN A 237 9.68 5.39 7.87
CA GLN A 237 9.96 5.84 6.51
C GLN A 237 9.83 7.36 6.43
N ARG A 238 10.72 7.99 5.67
CA ARG A 238 10.66 9.44 5.40
C ARG A 238 10.02 9.65 4.02
N GLY A 239 9.07 10.57 3.97
CA GLY A 239 8.41 11.00 2.73
C GLY A 239 9.24 12.01 1.96
#